data_AF-A0A954QAG0-F1
#
_entry.id   AF-A0A954QAG0-F1
#
_cell.length_a   1.000
_cell.length_b   1.000
_cell.length_c   1.000
_cell.angle_alpha   90.00
_cell.angle_beta   90.00
_cell.angle_gamma   90.00
#
_symmetry.space_group_name_H-M   'P 1'
#
loop_
_entity.id
_entity.type
_entity.pdbx_description
1 polymer ?
#
loop_
_entity_poly.entity_id
_entity_poly.type
_entity_poly.pdbx_seq_one_letter_code
_entity_poly.pdbx_strand_id
1 'polypeptide(L)'
;MKSTLFAGLLVLSLMIGCSTATTSSSAPASSAETEAEVALVPETEAVPTYDVALSVPKMNCPFACWPKVKETLEHQPGVAAVELAQQQKENAIDNPVVYLTLNGEFSADKSIAALGDAGFDGATVSE
;
A
#
# COMPACT_ATOMS: atom_id res chain seq x y z
N MET A 1 41.55 -0.49 24.20
CA MET A 1 41.53 -1.00 25.59
C MET A 1 40.44 -0.24 26.32
N LYS A 2 39.30 -0.75 26.82
CA LYS A 2 38.76 -2.07 27.21
C LYS A 2 37.25 -2.04 26.85
N SER A 3 36.64 -3.02 26.17
CA SER A 3 36.13 -4.34 26.60
C SER A 3 35.11 -4.35 27.74
N THR A 4 33.86 -4.75 27.41
CA THR A 4 32.85 -5.52 28.19
C THR A 4 31.59 -5.62 27.32
N LEU A 5 31.29 -6.68 26.55
CA LEU A 5 30.92 -8.07 26.89
C LEU A 5 29.89 -8.19 28.03
N PHE A 6 28.62 -8.36 27.68
CA PHE A 6 27.62 -9.04 28.50
C PHE A 6 26.82 -10.04 27.65
N ALA A 7 26.81 -11.26 28.15
CA ALA A 7 26.18 -12.45 27.60
C ALA A 7 24.94 -12.83 28.45
N GLY A 8 24.05 -13.65 27.86
CA GLY A 8 22.98 -14.39 28.57
C GLY A 8 21.59 -14.05 28.05
N LEU A 9 21.02 -14.77 27.07
CA LEU A 9 20.41 -16.11 27.15
C LEU A 9 19.13 -16.16 28.00
N LEU A 10 17.96 -16.24 27.37
CA LEU A 10 16.91 -17.18 27.78
C LEU A 10 15.93 -17.48 26.64
N VAL A 11 15.96 -18.74 26.22
CA VAL A 11 15.03 -19.39 25.28
C VAL A 11 13.81 -19.86 26.09
N LEU A 12 12.60 -19.58 25.60
CA LEU A 12 11.42 -20.33 26.05
C LEU A 12 10.50 -20.62 24.85
N SER A 13 10.78 -21.76 24.22
CA SER A 13 9.90 -22.41 23.26
C SER A 13 8.75 -23.08 24.00
N LEU A 14 7.50 -22.74 23.68
CA LEU A 14 6.32 -23.48 24.13
C LEU A 14 5.63 -24.09 22.89
N MET A 15 5.80 -25.40 22.72
CA MET A 15 5.08 -26.24 21.78
C MET A 15 3.98 -26.99 22.53
N ILE A 16 2.72 -26.77 22.17
CA ILE A 16 1.55 -27.63 22.44
C ILE A 16 0.69 -27.49 21.18
N GLY A 17 0.34 -28.51 20.40
CA GLY A 17 0.18 -29.94 20.69
C GLY A 17 -1.21 -30.34 20.20
N CYS A 18 -1.26 -31.27 19.24
CA CYS A 18 -2.42 -31.78 18.50
C CYS A 18 -3.66 -32.14 19.32
N SER A 19 -4.84 -32.04 18.66
CA SER A 19 -5.92 -33.06 18.53
C SER A 19 -7.21 -32.34 18.14
N THR A 20 -8.20 -32.83 17.38
CA THR A 20 -8.50 -34.00 16.54
C THR A 20 -9.91 -33.72 15.99
N ALA A 21 -10.25 -34.31 14.84
CA ALA A 21 -11.59 -34.77 14.46
C ALA A 21 -12.71 -33.76 14.10
N THR A 22 -13.07 -33.79 12.80
CA THR A 22 -14.39 -34.24 12.29
C THR A 22 -15.65 -33.77 13.01
N THR A 23 -16.53 -33.03 12.31
CA THR A 23 -17.91 -33.45 11.95
C THR A 23 -18.69 -32.31 11.30
N SER A 24 -19.41 -32.67 10.24
CA SER A 24 -20.42 -31.92 9.48
C SER A 24 -21.48 -31.20 10.31
N SER A 25 -22.21 -30.32 9.58
CA SER A 25 -23.65 -30.04 9.71
C SER A 25 -23.99 -28.68 10.28
N SER A 26 -24.31 -27.74 9.39
CA SER A 26 -25.69 -27.40 9.03
C SER A 26 -25.71 -25.98 8.46
N ALA A 27 -26.09 -25.87 7.19
CA ALA A 27 -26.54 -24.62 6.62
C ALA A 27 -27.86 -24.20 7.26
N PRO A 28 -28.05 -22.91 7.60
CA PRO A 28 -29.34 -22.27 7.51
C PRO A 28 -29.41 -21.54 6.17
N ALA A 29 -30.30 -22.01 5.30
CA ALA A 29 -30.90 -21.14 4.30
C ALA A 29 -31.75 -20.12 5.06
N SER A 30 -31.43 -18.84 4.94
CA SER A 30 -32.37 -17.76 5.27
C SER A 30 -32.27 -16.70 4.20
N SER A 31 -33.37 -16.60 3.46
CA SER A 31 -33.66 -15.60 2.46
C SER A 31 -33.42 -14.19 2.94
N ALA A 32 -32.79 -13.39 2.08
CA ALA A 32 -33.09 -11.98 1.91
C ALA A 32 -32.66 -11.59 0.49
N GLU A 33 -33.52 -11.93 -0.46
CA GLU A 33 -33.58 -11.21 -1.74
C GLU A 33 -34.07 -9.81 -1.36
N THR A 34 -33.15 -8.86 -1.31
CA THR A 34 -33.47 -7.44 -1.19
C THR A 34 -33.00 -6.80 -2.48
N GLU A 35 -34.00 -6.39 -3.25
CA GLU A 35 -33.95 -5.44 -4.35
C GLU A 35 -32.75 -4.50 -4.24
N ALA A 36 -31.86 -4.60 -5.22
CA ALA A 36 -30.83 -3.61 -5.46
C ALA A 36 -31.50 -2.32 -5.92
N GLU A 37 -31.85 -1.48 -4.95
CA GLU A 37 -32.12 -0.07 -5.19
C GLU A 37 -30.86 0.54 -5.80
N VAL A 38 -30.98 0.98 -7.06
CA VAL A 38 -29.97 1.72 -7.80
C VAL A 38 -29.79 3.05 -7.07
N ALA A 39 -28.84 3.06 -6.13
CA ALA A 39 -28.33 4.28 -5.54
C ALA A 39 -27.63 5.08 -6.65
N LEU A 40 -28.36 6.04 -7.19
CA LEU A 40 -27.83 7.16 -7.97
C LEU A 40 -26.77 7.84 -7.09
N VAL A 41 -25.51 7.50 -7.33
CA VAL A 41 -24.37 8.17 -6.70
C VAL A 41 -24.41 9.62 -7.21
N PRO A 42 -24.60 10.62 -6.34
CA PRO A 42 -24.57 12.01 -6.78
C PRO A 42 -23.18 12.30 -7.34
N GLU A 43 -23.16 12.81 -8.57
CA GLU A 43 -21.99 13.39 -9.23
C GLU A 43 -21.44 14.48 -8.30
N THR A 44 -20.44 14.09 -7.52
CA THR A 44 -19.74 14.98 -6.61
C THR A 44 -19.00 15.98 -7.49
N GLU A 45 -19.27 17.26 -7.24
CA GLU A 45 -18.69 18.40 -7.94
C GLU A 45 -17.20 18.15 -8.18
N ALA A 46 -16.80 18.20 -9.45
CA ALA A 46 -15.44 17.90 -9.87
C ALA A 46 -14.45 18.87 -9.23
N VAL A 47 -13.86 18.45 -8.11
CA VAL A 47 -12.66 19.07 -7.55
C VAL A 47 -11.60 19.04 -8.66
N PRO A 48 -10.93 20.15 -8.99
CA PRO A 48 -9.90 20.15 -10.01
C PRO A 48 -8.80 19.15 -9.62
N THR A 49 -8.79 18.01 -10.29
CA THR A 49 -7.78 16.96 -10.14
C THR A 49 -6.60 17.33 -11.02
N TYR A 50 -5.44 17.56 -10.40
CA TYR A 50 -4.18 17.64 -11.11
C TYR A 50 -3.48 16.30 -10.96
N ASP A 51 -3.04 15.74 -12.09
CA ASP A 51 -2.31 14.49 -12.11
C ASP A 51 -0.81 14.79 -12.16
N VAL A 52 -0.06 14.27 -11.18
CA VAL A 52 1.41 14.26 -11.19
C VAL A 52 1.88 12.84 -11.34
N ALA A 53 2.82 12.60 -12.26
CA ALA A 53 3.47 11.32 -12.41
C ALA A 53 4.85 11.35 -11.72
N LEU A 54 5.14 10.34 -10.90
CA LEU A 54 6.47 10.13 -10.32
C LEU A 54 7.05 8.81 -10.81
N SER A 55 8.28 8.83 -11.32
CA SER A 55 9.09 7.63 -11.52
C SER A 55 9.75 7.24 -10.21
N VAL A 56 9.64 5.97 -9.78
CA VAL A 56 10.20 5.43 -8.53
C VAL A 56 11.04 4.17 -8.83
N PRO A 57 12.24 4.29 -9.42
CA PRO A 57 12.96 3.17 -10.02
C PRO A 57 13.32 2.01 -9.06
N LYS A 58 13.42 2.29 -7.77
CA LYS A 58 13.74 1.27 -6.75
C LYS A 58 12.54 0.42 -6.33
N MET A 59 11.31 0.78 -6.72
CA MET A 59 10.08 0.07 -6.38
C MET A 59 9.90 -1.21 -7.24
N ASN A 60 10.71 -2.23 -6.99
CA ASN A 60 10.77 -3.43 -7.83
C ASN A 60 9.86 -4.59 -7.36
N CYS A 61 9.13 -4.42 -6.25
CA CYS A 61 8.38 -5.50 -5.62
C CYS A 61 6.91 -5.13 -5.31
N PRO A 62 5.91 -5.89 -5.81
CA PRO A 62 4.49 -5.52 -5.72
C PRO A 62 3.91 -5.64 -4.32
N PHE A 63 4.42 -6.55 -3.49
CA PHE A 63 3.80 -6.86 -2.19
C PHE A 63 4.39 -6.08 -1.01
N ALA A 64 5.56 -5.47 -1.16
CA ALA A 64 6.22 -4.73 -0.09
C ALA A 64 6.63 -3.31 -0.51
N CYS A 65 7.20 -3.16 -1.71
CA CYS A 65 7.71 -1.88 -2.19
C CYS A 65 6.54 -0.96 -2.55
N TRP A 66 5.62 -1.44 -3.40
CA TRP A 66 4.47 -0.64 -3.82
C TRP A 66 3.60 -0.17 -2.65
N PRO A 67 3.15 -1.04 -1.71
CA PRO A 67 2.37 -0.59 -0.57
C PRO A 67 3.09 0.49 0.25
N LYS A 68 4.41 0.39 0.41
CA LYS A 68 5.20 1.39 1.13
C LYS A 68 5.28 2.72 0.39
N VAL A 69 5.51 2.70 -0.93
CA VAL A 69 5.50 3.90 -1.78
C VAL A 69 4.13 4.58 -1.74
N LYS A 70 3.05 3.80 -1.90
CA LYS A 70 1.67 4.28 -1.83
C LYS A 70 1.39 4.98 -0.50
N GLU A 71 1.64 4.29 0.62
CA GLU A 71 1.46 4.84 1.98
C GLU A 71 2.27 6.13 2.19
N THR A 72 3.52 6.16 1.70
CA THR A 72 4.40 7.33 1.85
C THR A 72 3.85 8.55 1.11
N LEU A 73 3.26 8.35 -0.07
CA LEU A 73 2.70 9.40 -0.91
C LEU A 73 1.30 9.83 -0.46
N GLU A 74 0.45 8.90 -0.01
CA GLU A 74 -0.88 9.21 0.54
C GLU A 74 -0.81 10.06 1.81
N HIS A 75 0.30 10.01 2.56
CA HIS A 75 0.54 10.88 3.71
C HIS A 75 1.06 12.28 3.35
N GLN A 76 1.37 12.56 2.09
CA GLN A 76 1.84 13.87 1.69
C GLN A 76 0.67 14.87 1.62
N PRO A 77 0.88 16.12 2.05
CA PRO A 77 -0.12 17.17 1.88
C PRO A 77 -0.55 17.33 0.42
N GLY A 78 -1.86 17.51 0.22
CA GLY A 78 -2.46 17.76 -1.10
C GLY A 78 -2.63 16.52 -1.99
N VAL A 79 -2.23 15.33 -1.54
CA VAL A 79 -2.46 14.06 -2.27
C VAL A 79 -3.83 13.49 -1.90
N ALA A 80 -4.66 13.24 -2.91
CA ALA A 80 -6.00 12.67 -2.78
C ALA A 80 -6.03 11.17 -3.09
N ALA A 81 -5.29 10.75 -4.12
CA ALA A 81 -5.19 9.35 -4.52
C ALA A 81 -3.81 9.04 -5.11
N VAL A 82 -3.40 7.77 -5.01
CA VAL A 82 -2.12 7.27 -5.47
C VAL A 82 -2.34 5.95 -6.21
N GLU A 83 -1.99 5.91 -7.48
CA GLU A 83 -2.21 4.75 -8.35
C GLU A 83 -0.90 4.31 -9.00
N LEU A 84 -0.67 3.00 -9.02
CA LEU A 84 0.46 2.42 -9.75
C LEU A 84 0.09 2.38 -11.23
N ALA A 85 1.01 2.79 -12.10
CA ALA A 85 0.82 2.68 -13.54
C ALA A 85 0.52 1.23 -13.95
N GLN A 86 -0.10 1.04 -15.11
CA GLN A 86 -0.38 -0.30 -15.63
C GLN A 86 0.92 -1.11 -15.79
N GLN A 87 0.89 -2.35 -15.32
CA GLN A 87 1.99 -3.31 -15.43
C GLN A 87 1.69 -4.32 -16.54
N GLN A 88 2.72 -4.81 -17.23
CA GLN A 88 2.56 -5.82 -18.27
C GLN A 88 2.48 -7.23 -17.70
N LYS A 89 3.13 -7.47 -16.56
CA LYS A 89 3.21 -8.78 -15.92
C LYS A 89 2.46 -8.80 -14.60
N GLU A 90 1.70 -9.86 -14.39
CA GLU A 90 1.09 -10.14 -13.09
C GLU A 90 2.18 -10.36 -12.04
N ASN A 91 2.01 -9.78 -10.85
CA ASN A 91 2.93 -9.93 -9.73
C ASN A 91 4.36 -9.41 -9.98
N ALA A 92 4.52 -8.43 -10.88
CA ALA A 92 5.79 -7.71 -11.07
C ALA A 92 5.55 -6.20 -11.18
N ILE A 93 6.61 -5.41 -10.97
CA ILE A 93 6.64 -3.98 -11.31
C ILE A 93 7.64 -3.79 -12.44
N ASP A 94 7.15 -3.71 -13.67
CA ASP A 94 7.92 -3.44 -14.88
C ASP A 94 7.77 -1.99 -15.39
N ASN A 95 6.80 -1.25 -14.86
CA ASN A 95 6.59 0.16 -15.08
C ASN A 95 6.51 0.89 -13.71
N PRO A 96 7.65 1.31 -13.13
CA PRO A 96 7.69 1.88 -11.78
C PRO A 96 7.27 3.37 -11.77
N VAL A 97 6.14 3.69 -12.41
CA VAL A 97 5.54 5.02 -12.43
C VAL A 97 4.31 5.01 -11.53
N VAL A 98 4.15 6.08 -10.75
CA VAL A 98 3.03 6.30 -9.84
C VAL A 98 2.33 7.58 -10.24
N TYR A 99 1.00 7.52 -10.39
CA TYR A 99 0.15 8.66 -10.65
C TYR A 99 -0.45 9.16 -9.33
N LEU A 100 -0.40 10.47 -9.14
CA LEU A 100 -0.93 11.18 -7.98
C LEU A 100 -2.08 12.05 -8.43
N THR A 101 -3.26 11.84 -7.86
CA THR A 101 -4.35 12.82 -7.96
C THR A 101 -4.24 13.79 -6.81
N LEU A 102 -4.22 15.09 -7.10
CA LEU A 102 -4.07 16.14 -6.10
C LEU A 102 -5.39 16.86 -5.82
N ASN A 103 -5.60 17.28 -4.56
CA ASN A 103 -6.74 18.07 -4.11
C ASN A 103 -6.34 19.31 -3.28
N GLY A 104 -5.06 19.67 -3.27
CA GLY A 104 -4.53 20.78 -2.49
C GLY A 104 -3.08 21.14 -2.84
N GLU A 105 -2.43 21.89 -1.96
CA GLU A 105 -1.02 22.25 -2.13
C GLU A 105 -0.12 21.01 -2.04
N PHE A 106 0.56 20.69 -3.15
CA PHE A 106 1.47 19.57 -3.28
C PHE A 106 2.90 20.05 -3.48
N SER A 107 3.87 19.31 -2.92
CA SER A 107 5.30 19.54 -3.14
C SER A 107 5.97 18.26 -3.63
N ALA A 108 6.38 18.27 -4.90
CA ALA A 108 7.11 17.16 -5.50
C ALA A 108 8.43 16.90 -4.75
N ASP A 109 9.19 17.95 -4.43
CA ASP A 109 10.49 17.83 -3.74
C ASP A 109 10.36 17.17 -2.36
N LYS A 110 9.35 17.56 -1.56
CA LYS A 110 9.10 16.94 -0.26
C LYS A 110 8.66 15.48 -0.39
N SER A 111 7.83 15.18 -1.38
CA SER A 111 7.38 13.82 -1.66
C SER A 111 8.53 12.91 -2.10
N ILE A 112 9.41 13.42 -2.97
CA ILE A 112 10.63 12.73 -3.41
C ILE A 112 11.59 12.52 -2.24
N ALA A 113 11.76 13.52 -1.37
CA ALA A 113 12.58 13.38 -0.16
C ALA A 113 12.01 12.31 0.79
N ALA A 114 10.70 12.30 1.02
CA ALA A 114 10.03 11.30 1.85
C ALA A 114 10.17 9.88 1.26
N LEU A 115 10.09 9.74 -0.07
CA LEU A 115 10.39 8.48 -0.75
C LEU A 115 11.85 8.05 -0.55
N GLY A 116 12.80 8.98 -0.62
CA GLY A 116 14.21 8.75 -0.29
C GLY A 116 14.39 8.22 1.14
N ASP A 117 13.80 8.89 2.12
CA ASP A 117 13.83 8.48 3.54
C ASP A 117 13.20 7.08 3.76
N ALA A 118 12.23 6.70 2.93
CA ALA A 118 11.62 5.38 2.91
C ALA A 118 12.43 4.31 2.14
N GLY A 119 13.60 4.66 1.59
CA GLY A 119 14.52 3.76 0.88
C GLY A 119 14.34 3.73 -0.65
N PHE A 120 13.55 4.64 -1.21
CA PHE A 120 13.26 4.75 -2.65
C PHE A 120 13.96 5.94 -3.30
N ASP A 121 15.26 6.14 -3.00
CA ASP A 121 16.04 7.21 -3.63
C ASP A 121 16.05 7.10 -5.17
N GLY A 122 16.21 8.24 -5.83
CA GLY A 122 16.16 8.33 -7.29
C GLY A 122 14.75 8.51 -7.83
N ALA A 123 13.75 8.69 -6.96
CA ALA A 123 12.42 9.12 -7.38
C ALA A 123 12.49 10.51 -8.04
N THR A 124 11.75 10.69 -9.13
CA THR A 124 11.72 11.94 -9.92
C THR A 124 10.33 12.17 -10.50
N VAL A 125 10.01 13.42 -10.85
CA VAL A 125 8.80 13.70 -11.64
C VAL A 125 8.99 13.12 -13.04
N SER A 126 8.00 12.35 -13.50
CA SER A 126 7.97 11.81 -14.86
C SER A 126 7.30 12.82 -15.80
N GLU A 127 7.94 13.05 -16.95
CA GLU A 127 7.40 13.88 -18.05
C GLU A 127 6.38 13.11 -18.90
#